data_AF-A0A7J7CTS0-F1
#
_entry.id   AF-A0A7J7CTS0-F1
#
_cell.length_a   1.000
_cell.length_b   1.000
_cell.length_c   1.000
_cell.angle_alpha   90.00
_cell.angle_beta   90.00
_cell.angle_gamma   90.00
#
_symmetry.space_group_name_H-M   'P 1'
#
loop_
_entity.id
_entity.type
_entity.pdbx_description
1 polymer ?
#
loop_
_entity_poly.entity_id
_entity_poly.type
_entity_poly.pdbx_seq_one_letter_code
_entity_poly.pdbx_strand_id
1 'polypeptide(L)'
;MEMIQSNLIVPLFLSLCLMVALTRATDVKYCGKGRGGEERNEAISRGKLVIEVSYFGWHIHSETHNLCAETSCPVSIGDFVVYHSQLVPGYTPPGSYSLKMKIYDGNKSELTCIAFDFAIGCTCPAEEESANE
;
A
#
# COMPACT_ATOMS: atom_id res chain seq x y z
N MET A 1 15.52 49.31 10.19
CA MET A 1 14.72 48.07 10.24
C MET A 1 14.17 47.92 8.83
N GLU A 2 14.87 47.16 8.00
CA GLU A 2 14.61 47.06 6.55
C GLU A 2 13.37 46.18 6.34
N MET A 3 12.31 46.74 5.75
CA MET A 3 11.10 45.98 5.41
C MET A 3 11.37 45.21 4.11
N ILE A 4 11.65 43.92 4.25
CA ILE A 4 11.72 42.98 3.13
C ILE A 4 10.41 43.11 2.33
N GLN A 5 10.54 43.36 1.04
CA GLN A 5 9.44 43.64 0.11
C GLN A 5 8.38 42.50 0.14
N SER A 6 7.23 42.78 0.75
CA SER A 6 6.12 41.84 1.05
C SER A 6 5.64 40.99 -0.14
N ASN A 7 5.83 41.46 -1.38
CA ASN A 7 5.41 40.77 -2.61
C ASN A 7 6.17 39.48 -2.93
N LEU A 8 7.33 39.23 -2.31
CA LEU A 8 8.10 37.99 -2.50
C LEU A 8 7.69 36.88 -1.53
N ILE A 9 6.98 37.21 -0.44
CA ILE A 9 6.67 36.26 0.64
C ILE A 9 5.45 35.41 0.28
N VAL A 10 4.43 36.01 -0.32
CA VAL A 10 3.18 35.33 -0.72
C VAL A 10 3.41 34.22 -1.76
N PRO A 11 4.11 34.44 -2.89
CA PRO A 11 4.38 33.37 -3.84
C PRO A 11 5.33 32.30 -3.28
N LEU A 12 6.25 32.69 -2.38
CA LEU A 12 7.14 31.74 -1.71
C LEU A 12 6.37 30.80 -0.78
N PHE A 13 5.42 31.34 -0.01
CA PHE A 13 4.52 30.54 0.83
C PHE A 13 3.57 29.67 0.00
N LEU A 14 2.99 30.19 -1.09
CA LEU A 14 2.14 29.39 -1.98
C LEU A 14 2.92 28.25 -2.64
N SER A 15 4.14 28.54 -3.10
CA SER A 15 5.05 27.54 -3.67
C SER A 15 5.47 26.50 -2.64
N LEU A 16 5.72 26.91 -1.39
CA LEU A 16 6.03 26.00 -0.30
C LEU A 16 4.84 25.09 0.03
N CYS A 17 3.62 25.62 0.01
CA CYS A 17 2.40 24.82 0.21
C CYS A 17 2.21 23.75 -0.87
N LEU A 18 2.51 24.05 -2.14
CA LEU A 18 2.44 23.08 -3.24
C LEU A 18 3.47 21.94 -3.10
N MET A 19 4.65 22.23 -2.56
CA MET A 19 5.68 21.21 -2.30
C MET A 19 5.30 20.28 -1.14
N VAL A 20 4.53 20.75 -0.16
CA VAL A 20 4.05 19.94 0.98
C VAL A 20 3.00 18.89 0.55
N ALA A 21 2.26 19.14 -0.54
CA ALA A 21 1.23 18.22 -1.01
C ALA A 21 1.80 16.94 -1.68
N LEU A 22 3.07 16.93 -2.08
CA LEU A 22 3.67 15.84 -2.87
C LEU A 22 4.25 14.68 -2.03
N THR A 23 4.28 14.75 -0.70
CA THR A 23 4.98 13.75 0.14
C THR A 23 4.07 12.73 0.84
N ARG A 24 2.87 12.43 0.32
CA ARG A 24 2.08 11.29 0.84
C ARG A 24 2.64 9.96 0.35
N ALA A 25 3.81 9.57 0.85
CA ALA A 25 4.31 8.19 0.77
C ALA A 25 3.90 7.46 2.05
N THR A 26 3.01 6.47 1.95
CA THR A 26 2.73 5.54 3.04
C THR A 26 3.93 4.62 3.23
N ASP A 27 4.39 4.47 4.48
CA ASP A 27 5.51 3.59 4.83
C ASP A 27 5.10 2.13 4.62
N VAL A 28 5.64 1.49 3.57
CA VAL A 28 5.44 0.06 3.30
C VAL A 28 6.46 -0.72 4.12
N LYS A 29 5.98 -1.52 5.08
CA LYS A 29 6.83 -2.33 5.95
C LYS A 29 6.90 -3.76 5.43
N TYR A 30 8.11 -4.29 5.28
CA TYR A 30 8.28 -5.71 5.04
C TYR A 30 8.29 -6.46 6.37
N CYS A 31 7.48 -7.51 6.52
CA CYS A 31 7.44 -8.27 7.76
C CYS A 31 8.69 -9.15 7.83
N GLY A 32 9.58 -8.82 8.75
CA GLY A 32 10.75 -9.64 9.01
C GLY A 32 10.44 -10.80 9.96
N LYS A 33 10.91 -11.99 9.61
CA LYS A 33 11.29 -13.00 10.60
C LYS A 33 12.79 -13.20 10.43
N GLY A 34 13.58 -13.05 11.51
CA GLY A 34 15.04 -13.07 11.49
C GLY A 34 15.66 -14.40 11.04
N ARG A 35 15.61 -14.69 9.74
CA ARG A 35 16.48 -15.60 9.01
C ARG A 35 16.74 -14.96 7.65
N GLY A 36 18.02 -14.90 7.27
CA GLY A 36 18.51 -14.17 6.10
C GLY A 36 17.72 -14.46 4.84
N GLY A 37 17.66 -13.46 3.95
CA GLY A 37 17.04 -13.58 2.64
C GLY A 37 17.61 -14.78 1.90
N GLU A 38 16.77 -15.81 1.73
CA GLU A 38 17.08 -16.94 0.88
C GLU A 38 16.61 -16.60 -0.53
N GLU A 39 17.57 -16.17 -1.35
CA GLU A 39 17.39 -15.94 -2.77
C GLU A 39 17.06 -17.28 -3.44
N ARG A 40 15.83 -17.43 -3.94
CA ARG A 40 15.41 -18.67 -4.60
C ARG A 40 15.65 -18.59 -6.10
N ASN A 41 16.37 -19.59 -6.60
CA ASN A 41 16.69 -19.75 -8.03
C ASN A 41 15.65 -20.60 -8.79
N GLU A 42 14.42 -20.72 -8.27
CA GLU A 42 13.35 -21.48 -8.90
C GLU A 42 12.09 -20.63 -9.08
N ALA A 43 11.52 -20.69 -10.28
CA ALA A 43 10.30 -19.96 -10.62
C ALA A 43 9.11 -20.48 -9.80
N ILE A 44 8.26 -19.56 -9.31
CA ILE A 44 7.12 -19.93 -8.47
C ILE A 44 6.00 -20.44 -9.37
N SER A 45 5.87 -21.76 -9.45
CA SER A 45 4.85 -22.43 -10.24
C SER A 45 3.51 -22.58 -9.51
N ARG A 46 3.51 -22.50 -8.17
CA ARG A 46 2.34 -22.63 -7.30
C ARG A 46 2.55 -21.82 -6.03
N GLY A 47 1.47 -21.23 -5.51
CA GLY A 47 1.51 -20.45 -4.28
C GLY A 47 0.15 -19.91 -3.87
N LYS A 48 0.12 -19.25 -2.71
CA LYS A 48 -1.07 -18.62 -2.14
C LYS A 48 -0.75 -17.19 -1.70
N LEU A 49 -1.67 -16.28 -1.97
CA LEU A 49 -1.67 -14.91 -1.45
C LEU A 49 -2.68 -14.87 -0.30
N VAL A 50 -2.24 -14.49 0.90
CA VAL A 50 -3.10 -14.33 2.09
C VAL A 50 -3.13 -12.85 2.44
N ILE A 51 -4.33 -12.27 2.43
CA ILE A 51 -4.57 -10.89 2.79
C ILE A 51 -5.20 -10.88 4.19
N GLU A 52 -4.56 -10.20 5.13
CA GLU A 52 -5.03 -10.01 6.51
C GLU A 52 -5.39 -8.54 6.70
N VAL A 53 -6.62 -8.26 7.13
CA VAL A 53 -7.08 -6.92 7.49
C VAL A 53 -7.27 -6.87 9.00
N SER A 54 -6.69 -5.85 9.62
CA SER A 54 -6.92 -5.53 11.02
C SER A 54 -7.53 -4.14 11.16
N TYR A 55 -8.51 -4.00 12.07
CA TYR A 55 -9.10 -2.71 12.44
C TYR A 55 -8.77 -2.43 13.90
N PHE A 56 -8.15 -1.29 14.17
CA PHE A 56 -7.74 -0.91 15.52
C PHE A 56 -6.85 -1.97 16.22
N GLY A 57 -6.06 -2.71 15.45
CA GLY A 57 -5.20 -3.81 15.91
C GLY A 57 -5.88 -5.17 16.07
N TRP A 58 -7.19 -5.25 15.86
CA TRP A 58 -7.97 -6.49 15.95
C TRP A 58 -8.09 -7.07 14.55
N HIS A 59 -7.73 -8.35 14.37
CA HIS A 59 -7.84 -9.01 13.08
C HIS A 59 -9.32 -9.23 12.74
N ILE A 60 -9.83 -8.52 11.73
CA ILE A 60 -11.25 -8.52 11.36
C ILE A 60 -11.55 -9.43 10.17
N HIS A 61 -10.58 -9.62 9.28
CA HIS A 61 -10.82 -10.35 8.04
C HIS A 61 -9.54 -10.98 7.51
N SER A 62 -9.66 -12.17 6.94
CA SER A 62 -8.62 -12.82 6.16
C SER A 62 -9.21 -13.40 4.90
N GLU A 63 -8.53 -13.15 3.79
CA GLU A 63 -8.85 -13.70 2.49
C GLU A 63 -7.64 -14.46 1.93
N THR A 64 -7.87 -15.57 1.24
CA THR A 64 -6.80 -16.37 0.62
C THR A 64 -7.09 -16.60 -0.84
N HIS A 65 -6.18 -16.14 -1.68
CA HIS A 65 -6.21 -16.29 -3.13
C HIS A 65 -5.09 -17.20 -3.62
N ASN A 66 -5.30 -17.83 -4.78
CA ASN A 66 -4.23 -18.56 -5.44
C ASN A 66 -3.30 -17.55 -6.12
N LEU A 67 -2.00 -17.62 -5.84
CA LEU A 67 -1.03 -16.68 -6.40
C LEU A 67 -1.05 -16.69 -7.95
N CYS A 68 -1.20 -17.86 -8.55
CA CYS A 68 -1.25 -18.04 -10.00
C CYS A 68 -2.59 -17.67 -10.65
N ALA A 69 -3.62 -17.36 -9.86
CA ALA A 69 -4.85 -16.79 -10.39
C ALA A 69 -4.71 -15.27 -10.57
N GLU A 70 -3.95 -14.63 -9.67
CA GLU A 70 -3.71 -13.19 -9.66
C GLU A 70 -2.45 -12.78 -10.46
N THR A 71 -1.59 -13.73 -10.82
CA THR A 71 -0.31 -13.49 -11.52
C THR A 71 -0.10 -14.48 -12.66
N SER A 72 0.75 -14.12 -13.62
CA SER A 72 1.12 -15.03 -14.72
C SER A 72 2.14 -16.06 -14.24
N CYS A 73 1.70 -17.29 -13.97
CA CYS A 73 2.58 -18.39 -13.57
C CYS A 73 3.22 -19.10 -14.78
N PRO A 74 4.48 -19.56 -14.67
CA PRO A 74 5.35 -19.48 -13.48
C PRO A 74 5.96 -18.07 -13.28
N VAL A 75 5.93 -17.56 -12.05
CA VAL A 75 6.53 -16.26 -11.72
C VAL A 75 8.05 -16.40 -11.79
N SER A 76 8.67 -15.68 -12.73
CA SER A 76 10.10 -15.74 -12.99
C SER A 76 10.92 -15.07 -11.87
N ILE A 77 12.17 -15.50 -11.73
CA ILE A 77 13.12 -14.94 -10.75
C ILE A 77 13.49 -13.52 -11.21
N GLY A 78 13.25 -12.51 -10.38
CA GLY A 78 13.49 -11.10 -10.68
C GLY A 78 12.34 -10.19 -10.25
N ASP A 79 12.22 -9.03 -10.89
CA ASP A 79 11.15 -8.08 -10.60
C ASP A 79 9.80 -8.58 -11.12
N PHE A 80 8.84 -8.72 -10.21
CA PHE A 80 7.46 -9.02 -10.56
C PHE A 80 6.51 -8.08 -9.83
N VAL A 81 5.45 -7.64 -10.55
CA VAL A 81 4.43 -6.76 -10.00
C VAL A 81 3.18 -7.58 -9.72
N VAL A 82 2.68 -7.52 -8.49
CA VAL A 82 1.38 -8.08 -8.10
C VAL A 82 0.40 -6.93 -7.96
N TYR A 83 -0.64 -6.90 -8.78
CA TYR A 83 -1.70 -5.89 -8.73
C TYR A 83 -2.97 -6.53 -8.18
N HIS A 84 -3.52 -5.98 -7.10
CA HIS A 84 -4.82 -6.40 -6.57
C HIS A 84 -5.63 -5.16 -6.19
N SER A 85 -6.70 -4.89 -6.93
CA SER A 85 -7.63 -3.79 -6.68
C SER A 85 -8.85 -4.33 -5.95
N GLN A 86 -8.84 -4.29 -4.62
CA GLN A 86 -10.01 -4.64 -3.82
C GLN A 86 -10.79 -3.37 -3.48
N LEU A 87 -12.05 -3.31 -3.94
CA LEU A 87 -12.98 -2.25 -3.55
C LEU A 87 -13.33 -2.44 -2.07
N VAL A 88 -12.84 -1.54 -1.21
CA VAL A 88 -13.33 -1.45 0.16
C VAL A 88 -14.78 -0.95 0.12
N PRO A 89 -15.77 -1.70 0.66
CA PRO A 89 -17.17 -1.29 0.60
C PRO A 89 -17.37 0.10 1.23
N GLY A 90 -18.27 0.90 0.67
CA GLY A 90 -18.59 2.26 1.13
C GLY A 90 -19.16 2.38 2.55
N TYR A 91 -19.29 1.27 3.29
CA TYR A 91 -19.73 1.20 4.69
C TYR A 91 -18.58 0.95 5.67
N THR A 92 -17.33 1.07 5.21
CA THR A 92 -16.16 0.80 6.06
C THR A 92 -16.03 1.90 7.12
N PRO A 93 -16.07 1.57 8.43
CA PRO A 93 -16.01 2.55 9.49
C PRO A 93 -14.77 3.47 9.41
N PRO A 94 -14.89 4.75 9.79
CA PRO A 94 -13.73 5.59 9.97
C PRO A 94 -12.80 5.03 11.06
N GLY A 95 -11.52 4.91 10.76
CA GLY A 95 -10.48 4.54 11.72
C GLY A 95 -9.22 4.03 11.04
N SER A 96 -8.30 3.52 11.86
CA SER A 96 -7.02 2.96 11.39
C SER A 96 -7.15 1.48 11.06
N TYR A 97 -6.71 1.14 9.86
CA TYR A 97 -6.65 -0.21 9.32
C TYR A 97 -5.19 -0.60 9.07
N SER A 98 -4.90 -1.88 9.25
CA SER A 98 -3.61 -2.47 8.88
C SER A 98 -3.88 -3.58 7.87
N LEU A 99 -3.30 -3.45 6.68
CA LEU A 99 -3.29 -4.53 5.70
C LEU A 99 -1.97 -5.27 5.81
N LYS A 100 -2.04 -6.60 5.83
CA LYS A 100 -0.85 -7.46 5.77
C LYS A 100 -1.06 -8.53 4.70
N MET A 101 -0.25 -8.44 3.66
CA MET A 101 -0.23 -9.38 2.54
C MET A 101 0.93 -10.35 2.72
N LYS A 102 0.66 -11.64 2.68
CA LYS A 102 1.67 -12.70 2.76
C LYS A 102 1.58 -13.58 1.53
N ILE A 103 2.73 -13.89 0.93
CA ILE A 103 2.81 -14.80 -0.20
C ILE A 103 3.49 -16.08 0.25
N TYR A 104 2.88 -17.22 -0.05
CA TYR A 104 3.39 -18.55 0.22
C TYR A 104 3.65 -19.30 -1.09
N ASP A 105 4.67 -20.15 -1.13
CA ASP A 105 4.84 -21.12 -2.22
C ASP A 105 3.96 -22.38 -2.03
N GLY A 106 4.05 -23.31 -2.99
CA GLY A 106 3.40 -24.62 -2.90
C GLY A 106 3.83 -25.48 -1.71
N ASN A 107 4.98 -25.19 -1.11
CA ASN A 107 5.53 -25.88 0.08
C ASN A 107 5.09 -25.22 1.40
N LYS A 108 4.24 -24.19 1.34
CA LYS A 108 3.79 -23.38 2.50
C LYS A 108 4.91 -22.54 3.12
N SER A 109 6.01 -22.31 2.41
CA SER A 109 7.07 -21.41 2.81
C SER A 109 6.64 -19.96 2.51
N GLU A 110 6.75 -19.08 3.51
CA GLU A 110 6.49 -17.65 3.33
C GLU A 110 7.62 -17.03 2.51
N LEU A 111 7.27 -16.40 1.40
CA LEU A 111 8.19 -15.84 0.42
C LEU A 111 8.41 -14.36 0.63
N THR A 112 7.31 -13.65 0.88
CA THR A 112 7.34 -12.23 1.19
C THR A 112 6.15 -11.89 2.07
N CYS A 113 6.34 -10.87 2.90
CA CYS A 113 5.29 -10.29 3.72
C CYS A 113 5.40 -8.78 3.63
N ILE A 114 4.28 -8.16 3.27
CA ILE A 114 4.15 -6.71 3.10
C ILE A 114 3.04 -6.27 4.03
N ALA A 115 3.31 -5.30 4.88
CA ALA A 115 2.36 -4.71 5.79
C ALA A 115 2.35 -3.19 5.62
N PHE A 116 1.17 -2.60 5.57
CA PHE A 116 1.04 -1.16 5.61
C PHE A 116 -0.19 -0.75 6.40
N ASP A 117 -0.08 0.39 7.06
CA ASP A 117 -1.13 0.98 7.87
C ASP A 117 -1.76 2.11 7.06
N PHE A 118 -3.09 2.16 7.03
CA PHE A 118 -3.85 3.20 6.34
C PHE A 118 -5.06 3.61 7.17
N ALA A 119 -5.44 4.88 7.11
CA ALA A 119 -6.61 5.39 7.81
C ALA A 119 -7.74 5.60 6.80
N ILE A 120 -8.92 5.04 7.10
CA ILE A 120 -10.15 5.38 6.41
C ILE A 120 -10.84 6.44 7.27
N GLY A 121 -11.21 7.58 6.69
CA GLY A 121 -11.88 8.63 7.45
C GLY A 121 -12.65 9.54 6.52
N CYS A 122 -13.87 9.90 6.91
CA CYS A 122 -14.66 10.90 6.20
C CYS A 122 -14.08 12.30 6.43
N THR A 123 -13.05 12.64 5.67
CA THR A 123 -12.86 14.01 5.18
C THR A 123 -12.61 13.93 3.68
N CYS A 124 -13.56 13.36 2.95
CA CYS A 124 -13.74 13.73 1.56
C CYS A 124 -14.64 14.98 1.56
N PRO A 125 -14.19 16.18 1.15
CA PRO A 125 -14.90 16.75 0.01
C PRO A 125 -14.83 15.68 -1.08
N ALA A 126 -15.97 15.33 -1.67
CA ALA A 126 -15.97 14.48 -2.86
C ALA A 126 -14.82 14.95 -3.75
N GLU A 127 -13.97 14.02 -4.20
CA GLU A 127 -13.16 14.31 -5.37
C GLU A 127 -14.19 14.66 -6.44
N GLU A 128 -14.34 15.96 -6.68
CA GLU A 128 -14.98 16.50 -7.85
C GLU A 128 -14.15 15.98 -9.00
N GLU A 129 -14.64 14.91 -9.61
CA GLU A 129 -14.29 14.55 -10.96
C GLU A 129 -14.55 15.80 -11.79
N SER A 130 -13.48 16.57 -12.01
CA SER A 130 -13.46 17.67 -12.96
C SER A 130 -13.50 17.05 -14.35
N ALA A 131 -14.69 16.61 -14.75
CA ALA A 131 -15.02 16.40 -16.14
C ALA A 131 -15.05 17.78 -16.81
N ASN A 132 -14.04 18.03 -17.65
CA ASN A 132 -14.10 19.01 -18.72
C ASN A 132 -15.42 18.86 -19.48
N GLU A 133 -16.13 19.98 -19.67
CA GLU A 133 -16.64 20.37 -21.00
C GLU A 133 -16.66 21.90 -21.12
#